data_AF-A0A645JPD3-F1
#
_entry.id   AF-A0A645JPD3-F1
#
_cell.length_a   1.000
_cell.length_b   1.000
_cell.length_c   1.000
_cell.angle_alpha   90.00
_cell.angle_beta   90.00
_cell.angle_gamma   90.00
#
_symmetry.space_group_name_H-M   'P 1'
#
loop_
_entity.id
_entity.type
_entity.pdbx_description
1 polymer ?
#
loop_
_entity_poly.entity_id
_entity_poly.type
_entity_poly.pdbx_seq_one_letter_code
_entity_poly.pdbx_strand_id
1 'polypeptide(L)'
;MLAYSLDLATLLMALLLGIAIPYLVKPFIGNTPNIHWILAIKLFFVVLWDIIVCNIKVAKQVLGPTHKLHPKWFRVPLETQHEQVNVLLALIITTTPGTVTAGIDHDRGDILVHALSTDNAEIDIIEIKNRYEKALIEIFDVELGEDS
;
A
#
# COMPACT_ATOMS: atom_id res chain seq x y z
N MET A 1 -16.07 -1.72 18.92
CA MET A 1 -15.68 -0.30 18.95
C MET A 1 -16.77 0.66 18.42
N LEU A 2 -18.01 0.21 18.18
CA LEU A 2 -19.12 1.05 17.66
C LEU A 2 -20.26 1.29 18.67
N ALA A 3 -20.35 0.54 19.76
CA ALA A 3 -21.34 0.75 20.82
C ALA A 3 -20.63 0.75 22.18
N TYR A 4 -20.96 1.72 23.03
CA TYR A 4 -20.40 1.88 24.38
C TYR A 4 -21.22 1.13 25.45
N SER A 5 -22.28 0.42 25.04
CA SER A 5 -23.18 -0.37 25.90
C SER A 5 -23.26 -1.82 25.42
N LEU A 6 -23.01 -2.75 26.34
CA LEU A 6 -23.21 -4.20 26.14
C LEU A 6 -24.66 -4.56 26.51
N ASP A 7 -25.62 -3.96 25.81
CA ASP A 7 -27.04 -4.32 25.94
C ASP A 7 -27.40 -5.47 25.01
N LEU A 8 -28.42 -6.25 25.38
CA LEU A 8 -28.88 -7.42 24.63
C LEU A 8 -29.35 -7.03 23.22
N ALA A 9 -29.99 -5.87 23.07
CA ALA A 9 -30.42 -5.35 21.77
C ALA A 9 -29.22 -5.07 20.84
N THR A 10 -28.12 -4.53 21.38
CA THR A 10 -26.89 -4.26 20.62
C THR A 10 -26.25 -5.54 20.11
N LEU A 11 -26.22 -6.60 20.92
CA LEU A 11 -25.68 -7.90 20.51
C LEU A 11 -26.53 -8.54 19.41
N LEU A 12 -27.86 -8.48 19.52
CA LEU A 12 -28.77 -8.98 18.49
C LEU A 12 -28.61 -8.21 17.16
N MET A 13 -28.53 -6.88 17.23
CA MET A 13 -28.29 -6.04 16.06
C MET A 13 -26.94 -6.36 15.40
N ALA A 14 -25.88 -6.53 16.21
CA ALA A 14 -24.55 -6.89 15.72
C ALA A 14 -24.54 -8.26 15.03
N LEU A 15 -25.24 -9.25 15.58
CA LEU A 15 -25.38 -10.57 14.96
C LEU A 15 -26.14 -10.49 13.63
N LEU A 16 -27.26 -9.76 13.61
CA LEU A 16 -28.09 -9.60 12.42
C LEU A 16 -27.30 -8.90 11.30
N LEU A 17 -26.66 -7.77 11.60
CA LEU A 17 -25.85 -7.03 10.63
C LEU A 17 -24.60 -7.83 10.20
N GLY A 18 -23.96 -8.53 11.14
CA GLY A 18 -22.79 -9.36 10.88
C GLY A 18 -23.06 -10.54 9.94
N ILE A 19 -24.32 -10.97 9.79
CA ILE A 19 -24.73 -12.02 8.84
C ILE A 19 -25.32 -11.39 7.57
N ALA A 20 -26.20 -10.40 7.72
CA ALA A 20 -26.92 -9.80 6.61
C ALA A 20 -25.98 -9.05 5.65
N ILE A 21 -25.00 -8.30 6.17
CA ILE A 21 -24.08 -7.51 5.35
C ILE A 21 -23.18 -8.43 4.50
N PRO A 22 -22.45 -9.42 5.06
CA PRO A 22 -21.63 -10.31 4.23
C PRO A 22 -22.45 -11.08 3.19
N TYR A 23 -23.69 -11.47 3.52
CA TYR A 23 -24.55 -12.15 2.56
C TYR A 23 -24.95 -11.26 1.39
N LEU A 24 -25.28 -9.99 1.66
CA LEU A 24 -25.64 -9.00 0.64
C LEU A 24 -24.45 -8.59 -0.23
N VAL A 25 -23.25 -8.52 0.36
CA VAL A 25 -22.02 -8.05 -0.31
C VAL A 25 -21.28 -9.20 -1.01
N LYS A 26 -21.57 -10.46 -0.69
CA LYS A 26 -20.94 -11.65 -1.30
C LYS A 26 -20.84 -11.60 -2.84
N PRO A 27 -21.85 -11.15 -3.61
CA PRO A 27 -21.74 -11.07 -5.08
C PRO A 27 -20.74 -10.03 -5.58
N PHE A 28 -20.37 -9.05 -4.76
CA PHE A 28 -19.39 -8.01 -5.07
C PHE A 28 -17.97 -8.37 -4.61
N ILE A 29 -17.84 -9.41 -3.78
CA ILE A 29 -16.55 -9.96 -3.38
C ILE A 29 -16.19 -11.01 -4.43
N GLY A 30 -15.16 -10.74 -5.22
CA GLY A 30 -14.60 -11.70 -6.17
C GLY A 30 -13.88 -12.84 -5.45
N ASN A 31 -12.58 -13.00 -5.70
CA ASN A 31 -11.75 -13.96 -4.99
C ASN A 31 -11.07 -13.31 -3.78
N THR A 32 -11.06 -14.02 -2.66
CA THR A 32 -10.15 -13.73 -1.55
C THR A 32 -8.81 -14.40 -1.85
N PRO A 33 -7.73 -13.63 -2.06
CA PRO A 33 -6.42 -14.22 -2.31
C PRO A 33 -5.94 -15.00 -1.07
N ASN A 34 -5.08 -15.98 -1.31
CA ASN A 34 -4.36 -16.63 -0.22
C ASN A 34 -3.28 -15.67 0.27
N ILE A 35 -3.31 -15.33 1.56
CA ILE A 35 -2.43 -14.32 2.15
C ILE A 35 -1.55 -14.98 3.20
N HIS A 36 -0.23 -14.84 3.04
CA HIS A 36 0.74 -15.21 4.07
C HIS A 36 0.75 -14.18 5.20
N TRP A 37 -0.18 -14.31 6.15
CA TRP A 37 -0.42 -13.35 7.24
C TRP A 37 0.82 -12.99 8.07
N ILE A 38 1.74 -13.94 8.29
CA ILE A 38 2.96 -13.69 9.06
C ILE A 38 3.86 -12.68 8.32
N LEU A 39 4.01 -12.84 7.00
CA LEU A 39 4.76 -11.91 6.16
C LEU A 39 4.03 -10.56 6.07
N ALA A 40 2.70 -10.58 5.96
CA ALA A 40 1.89 -9.36 5.93
C ALA A 40 2.07 -8.52 7.20
N ILE A 41 2.04 -9.15 8.38
CA ILE A 41 2.29 -8.48 9.66
C ILE A 41 3.72 -7.92 9.72
N LYS A 42 4.72 -8.67 9.21
CA LYS A 42 6.10 -8.19 9.14
C LYS A 42 6.21 -6.94 8.26
N LEU A 43 5.64 -6.99 7.05
CA LEU A 43 5.63 -5.84 6.13
C LEU A 43 4.91 -4.64 6.74
N PHE A 44 3.79 -4.86 7.43
CA PHE A 44 3.07 -3.80 8.14
C PHE A 44 3.96 -3.03 9.10
N PHE A 45 4.75 -3.71 9.94
CA PHE A 45 5.66 -3.04 10.86
C PHE A 45 6.83 -2.34 10.15
N VAL A 46 7.33 -2.88 9.04
CA VAL A 46 8.35 -2.22 8.22
C VAL A 46 7.81 -0.90 7.66
N VAL A 47 6.64 -0.94 7.01
CA VAL A 47 5.99 0.25 6.44
C VAL A 47 5.65 1.26 7.54
N LEU A 48 5.12 0.81 8.68
CA LEU A 48 4.81 1.69 9.81
C LEU A 48 6.05 2.43 10.32
N TRP A 49 7.17 1.71 10.48
CA TRP A 49 8.44 2.32 10.87
C TRP A 49 8.91 3.35 9.84
N ASP A 50 8.85 3.02 8.56
CA ASP A 50 9.28 3.89 7.47
C ASP A 50 8.44 5.16 7.41
N ILE A 51 7.12 5.06 7.61
CA ILE A 51 6.22 6.22 7.71
C ILE A 51 6.67 7.16 8.83
N ILE A 52 7.00 6.64 10.02
CA ILE A 52 7.44 7.45 11.15
C ILE A 52 8.76 8.17 10.81
N VAL A 53 9.76 7.44 10.29
CA VAL A 53 11.08 8.00 9.98
C VAL A 53 11.02 9.02 8.84
N CYS A 54 10.32 8.70 7.77
CA CYS A 54 10.18 9.56 6.60
C CYS A 54 9.38 10.83 6.93
N ASN A 55 8.37 10.78 7.81
CA ASN A 55 7.66 11.99 8.24
C ASN A 55 8.60 12.99 8.94
N ILE A 56 9.53 12.49 9.75
CA ILE A 56 10.55 13.34 10.39
C ILE A 56 11.49 13.94 9.33
N LYS A 57 11.89 13.17 8.32
CA LYS A 57 12.73 13.64 7.20
C LYS A 57 12.01 14.71 6.38
N VAL A 58 10.76 14.48 6.00
CA VAL A 58 9.93 15.43 5.25
C VAL A 58 9.68 16.69 6.06
N ALA A 59 9.38 16.58 7.35
CA ALA A 59 9.22 17.76 8.22
C ALA A 59 10.48 18.64 8.21
N LYS A 60 11.68 18.04 8.27
CA LYS A 60 12.95 18.78 8.14
C LYS A 60 13.14 19.41 6.76
N GLN A 61 12.72 18.73 5.69
CA GLN A 61 12.82 19.25 4.33
C GLN A 61 11.88 20.44 4.10
N VAL A 62 10.64 20.37 4.61
CA VAL A 62 9.63 21.42 4.49
C VAL A 62 9.94 22.63 5.37
N LEU A 63 10.47 22.41 6.58
CA LEU A 63 10.92 23.51 7.47
C LEU A 63 12.26 24.10 7.04
N GLY A 64 13.01 23.40 6.18
CA GLY A 64 14.29 23.84 5.64
C GLY A 64 14.14 24.79 4.44
N PRO A 65 15.27 25.23 3.85
CA PRO A 65 15.25 26.06 2.66
C PRO A 65 14.62 25.32 1.47
N THR A 66 13.58 25.90 0.87
CA THR A 66 12.83 25.32 -0.25
C THR A 66 13.69 25.08 -1.49
N HIS A 67 14.80 25.82 -1.66
CA HIS A 67 15.73 25.61 -2.79
C HIS A 67 16.44 24.25 -2.74
N LYS A 68 16.38 23.51 -1.62
CA LYS A 68 16.99 22.18 -1.46
C LYS A 68 16.03 21.04 -1.85
N LEU A 69 14.79 21.37 -2.23
CA LEU A 69 13.83 20.40 -2.72
C LEU A 69 14.07 20.16 -4.21
N HIS A 70 14.28 18.91 -4.58
CA HIS A 70 14.47 18.46 -5.95
C HIS A 70 13.28 17.57 -6.38
N PRO A 71 12.10 18.15 -6.65
CA PRO A 71 10.93 17.37 -7.02
C PRO A 71 11.17 16.66 -8.36
N LYS A 72 10.77 15.40 -8.45
CA LYS A 72 11.02 14.59 -9.65
C LYS A 72 9.88 13.62 -9.90
N TRP A 73 9.61 13.39 -11.18
CA TRP A 73 8.74 12.33 -11.66
C TRP A 73 9.60 11.15 -12.11
N PHE A 74 9.21 9.95 -11.74
CA PHE A 74 9.83 8.72 -12.21
C PHE A 74 8.80 7.59 -12.31
N ARG A 75 9.16 6.54 -13.04
CA ARG A 75 8.34 5.35 -13.26
C ARG A 75 8.95 4.19 -12.48
N VAL A 76 8.14 3.49 -11.71
CA VAL A 76 8.54 2.27 -11.00
C VAL A 76 8.03 1.08 -11.82
N PRO A 77 8.89 0.32 -12.51
CA PRO A 77 8.47 -0.83 -13.29
C PRO A 77 8.06 -1.99 -12.37
N LEU A 78 6.87 -2.52 -12.60
CA LEU A 78 6.26 -3.61 -11.83
C LEU A 78 6.80 -4.97 -12.28
N GLU A 79 6.97 -5.89 -11.34
CA GLU A 79 7.36 -7.28 -11.64
C GLU A 79 6.15 -8.22 -11.86
N THR A 80 4.93 -7.75 -11.57
CA THR A 80 3.71 -8.54 -11.70
C THR A 80 2.54 -7.70 -12.23
N GLN A 81 1.56 -8.36 -12.85
CA GLN A 81 0.27 -7.77 -13.24
C GLN A 81 -0.82 -7.97 -12.18
N HIS A 82 -0.51 -8.64 -11.05
CA HIS A 82 -1.47 -8.93 -10.00
C HIS A 82 -2.00 -7.65 -9.35
N GLU A 83 -3.30 -7.37 -9.55
CA GLU A 83 -3.93 -6.10 -9.22
C GLU A 83 -3.74 -5.71 -7.75
N GLN A 84 -3.97 -6.62 -6.82
CA GLN A 84 -3.89 -6.35 -5.38
C GLN A 84 -2.46 -6.03 -4.93
N VAL A 85 -1.45 -6.63 -5.56
CA VAL A 85 -0.03 -6.35 -5.25
C VAL A 85 0.31 -4.94 -5.73
N ASN A 86 -0.06 -4.63 -6.97
CA ASN A 86 0.25 -3.34 -7.60
C ASN A 86 -0.47 -2.17 -6.91
N VAL A 87 -1.74 -2.36 -6.55
CA VAL A 87 -2.52 -1.38 -5.78
C VAL A 87 -1.95 -1.21 -4.38
N LEU A 88 -1.60 -2.29 -3.68
CA LEU A 88 -1.04 -2.17 -2.34
C LEU A 88 0.35 -1.53 -2.36
N LEU A 89 1.18 -1.83 -3.36
CA LEU A 89 2.45 -1.15 -3.58
C LEU A 89 2.26 0.36 -3.82
N ALA A 90 1.33 0.73 -4.70
CA ALA A 90 0.98 2.12 -4.97
C ALA A 90 0.53 2.87 -3.70
N LEU A 91 -0.26 2.20 -2.84
CA LEU A 91 -0.70 2.74 -1.56
C LEU A 91 0.45 2.90 -0.56
N ILE A 92 1.37 1.92 -0.48
CA ILE A 92 2.57 2.04 0.35
C ILE A 92 3.44 3.21 -0.12
N ILE A 93 3.71 3.34 -1.42
CA ILE A 93 4.49 4.45 -2.00
C ILE A 93 3.82 5.81 -1.70
N THR A 94 2.49 5.87 -1.71
CA THR A 94 1.77 7.12 -1.38
C THR A 94 1.82 7.43 0.11
N THR A 95 1.83 6.39 0.95
CA THR A 95 1.85 6.55 2.41
C THR A 95 3.26 6.82 2.92
N THR A 96 4.32 6.38 2.22
CA THR A 96 5.69 6.78 2.55
C THR A 96 5.87 8.28 2.32
N PRO A 97 6.09 9.07 3.38
CA PRO A 97 6.17 10.52 3.29
C PRO A 97 7.25 10.98 2.32
N GLY A 98 6.86 11.86 1.39
CA GLY A 98 7.77 12.42 0.39
C GLY A 98 7.57 11.85 -1.01
N THR A 99 6.67 10.89 -1.20
CA THR A 99 6.25 10.39 -2.51
C THR A 99 4.72 10.34 -2.62
N VAL A 100 4.21 10.40 -3.84
CA VAL A 100 2.79 10.17 -4.15
C VAL A 100 2.67 9.40 -5.47
N THR A 101 1.81 8.40 -5.49
CA THR A 101 1.47 7.69 -6.72
C THR A 101 0.44 8.50 -7.50
N ALA A 102 0.72 8.80 -8.77
CA ALA A 102 -0.21 9.49 -9.66
C ALA A 102 -1.07 8.54 -10.48
N GLY A 103 -0.61 7.32 -10.73
CA GLY A 103 -1.37 6.31 -11.45
C GLY A 103 -0.59 5.01 -11.66
N ILE A 104 -1.33 3.93 -11.87
CA ILE A 104 -0.82 2.62 -12.29
C ILE A 104 -1.15 2.49 -13.77
N ASP A 105 -0.15 2.20 -14.59
CA ASP A 105 -0.30 1.96 -16.02
C ASP A 105 -0.19 0.45 -16.27
N HIS A 106 -1.34 -0.22 -16.42
CA HIS A 106 -1.40 -1.67 -16.61
C HIS A 106 -0.81 -2.10 -17.96
N ASP A 107 -0.99 -1.31 -19.01
CA ASP A 107 -0.46 -1.61 -20.34
C ASP A 107 1.06 -1.53 -20.37
N ARG A 108 1.65 -0.57 -19.63
CA ARG A 108 3.11 -0.45 -19.49
C ARG A 108 3.71 -1.34 -18.41
N GLY A 109 2.90 -1.78 -17.44
CA GLY A 109 3.40 -2.47 -16.24
C GLY A 109 4.25 -1.56 -15.36
N ASP A 110 3.82 -0.31 -15.12
CA ASP A 110 4.56 0.61 -14.26
C ASP A 110 3.65 1.50 -13.38
N ILE A 111 4.24 2.08 -12.34
CA ILE A 111 3.61 3.09 -11.49
C ILE A 111 4.28 4.44 -11.74
N LEU A 112 3.48 5.47 -12.04
CA LEU A 112 3.96 6.85 -12.09
C LEU A 112 4.00 7.45 -10.69
N VAL A 113 5.20 7.85 -10.25
CA VAL A 113 5.45 8.38 -8.91
C VAL A 113 5.99 9.81 -9.00
N HIS A 114 5.51 10.67 -8.12
CA HIS A 114 6.10 11.98 -7.85
C HIS A 114 6.79 11.97 -6.49
N ALA A 115 8.06 12.34 -6.45
CA ALA A 115 8.77 12.61 -5.21
C ALA A 115 8.81 14.11 -4.92
N LEU A 116 8.56 14.47 -3.67
CA LEU A 116 8.75 15.81 -3.12
C LEU A 116 10.20 16.28 -3.28
N SER A 117 11.15 15.37 -3.05
CA SER A 117 12.56 15.62 -3.28
C SER A 117 13.32 14.31 -3.42
N THR A 118 14.03 14.13 -4.53
CA THR A 118 14.95 13.01 -4.73
C THR A 118 16.20 13.48 -5.45
N ASP A 119 17.36 12.98 -5.00
CA ASP A 119 18.63 13.20 -5.68
C ASP A 119 18.92 12.09 -6.71
N ASN A 120 18.32 10.90 -6.53
CA ASN A 120 18.50 9.77 -7.44
C ASN A 120 17.26 8.84 -7.45
N ALA A 121 16.43 9.03 -8.47
CA ALA A 121 15.24 8.22 -8.69
C ALA A 121 15.53 6.71 -8.86
N GLU A 122 16.69 6.33 -9.41
CA GLU A 122 17.03 4.90 -9.60
C GLU A 122 17.23 4.20 -8.26
N ILE A 123 17.81 4.90 -7.28
CA ILE A 123 17.99 4.36 -5.92
C ILE A 123 16.62 4.20 -5.25
N ASP A 124 15.75 5.19 -5.39
CA ASP A 124 14.39 5.13 -4.83
C ASP A 124 13.58 3.97 -5.43
N ILE A 125 13.67 3.76 -6.75
CA ILE A 125 13.05 2.62 -7.44
C ILE A 125 13.58 1.31 -6.86
N ILE A 126 14.90 1.15 -6.74
CA ILE A 126 15.51 -0.07 -6.20
C ILE A 126 15.07 -0.32 -4.75
N GLU A 127 14.95 0.73 -3.93
CA GLU A 127 14.48 0.60 -2.55
C GLU A 127 13.02 0.16 -2.50
N ILE A 128 12.13 0.80 -3.26
CA ILE A 128 10.70 0.46 -3.35
C ILE A 128 10.53 -1.02 -3.74
N LYS A 129 11.23 -1.45 -4.79
CA LYS A 129 11.15 -2.83 -5.30
C LYS A 129 11.65 -3.85 -4.27
N ASN A 130 12.82 -3.61 -3.67
CA ASN A 130 13.42 -4.56 -2.74
C ASN A 130 12.68 -4.64 -1.40
N ARG A 131 12.17 -3.51 -0.91
CA ARG A 131 11.63 -3.39 0.45
C ARG A 131 10.15 -3.73 0.53
N TYR A 132 9.39 -3.39 -0.51
CA TYR A 132 7.93 -3.51 -0.49
C TYR A 132 7.43 -4.49 -1.54
N GLU A 133 7.79 -4.32 -2.81
CA GLU A 133 7.23 -5.13 -3.90
C GLU A 133 7.53 -6.62 -3.74
N LYS A 134 8.80 -6.99 -3.46
CA LYS A 134 9.17 -8.39 -3.21
C LYS A 134 8.37 -9.01 -2.06
N ALA A 135 8.23 -8.29 -0.95
CA ALA A 135 7.48 -8.77 0.19
C ALA A 135 5.99 -8.95 -0.17
N LEU A 136 5.42 -8.06 -0.98
CA LEU A 136 4.03 -8.18 -1.44
C LEU A 136 3.84 -9.39 -2.35
N ILE A 137 4.74 -9.62 -3.31
CA ILE A 137 4.70 -10.80 -4.18
C ILE A 137 4.72 -12.08 -3.34
N GLU A 138 5.59 -12.16 -2.34
CA GLU A 138 5.63 -13.30 -1.40
C GLU A 138 4.36 -13.42 -0.56
N ILE A 139 3.76 -12.31 -0.14
CA ILE A 139 2.54 -12.31 0.69
C ILE A 139 1.35 -12.90 -0.06
N PHE A 140 1.23 -12.59 -1.35
CA PHE A 140 0.12 -13.00 -2.20
C PHE A 140 0.41 -14.27 -3.02
N ASP A 141 1.59 -14.86 -2.86
CA ASP A 141 2.04 -16.08 -3.57
C ASP A 141 1.92 -15.95 -5.10
N VAL A 142 2.34 -14.80 -5.62
CA VAL A 142 2.16 -14.47 -7.04
C VAL A 142 3.31 -15.05 -7.87
N GLU A 143 2.97 -15.86 -8.88
CA GLU A 143 3.95 -16.33 -9.87
C GLU A 143 4.30 -15.21 -10.86
N LEU A 144 5.59 -14.98 -11.05
CA LEU A 144 6.08 -13.94 -11.95
C LEU A 144 5.81 -14.35 -13.41
N GLY A 145 4.91 -13.63 -14.09
CA GLY A 145 4.56 -13.84 -15.49
C GLY A 145 3.18 -14.45 -15.74
N GLU A 146 2.38 -14.70 -14.70
CA GLU A 146 0.96 -15.04 -14.86
C GLU A 146 0.10 -13.76 -14.81
N ASP A 147 -0.67 -13.53 -15.88
CA ASP A 147 -1.78 -12.59 -15.88
C ASP A 147 -2.92 -13.21 -15.07
N SER A 148 -3.31 -12.57 -13.96
CA SER A 148 -4.40 -13.00 -13.06
C SER A 148 -5.78 -12.70 -13.64
#